data_AF-A0A961Y0V9-F1
#
_entry.id   AF-A0A961Y0V9-F1
#
_cell.length_a   1.000
_cell.length_b   1.000
_cell.length_c   1.000
_cell.angle_alpha   90.00
_cell.angle_beta   90.00
_cell.angle_gamma   90.00
#
_symmetry.space_group_name_H-M   'P 1'
#
loop_
_entity.id
_entity.type
_entity.pdbx_description
1 polymer ?
#
loop_
_entity_poly.entity_id
_entity_poly.type
_entity_poly.pdbx_seq_one_letter_code
_entity_poly.pdbx_strand_id
1 'polypeptide(L)'
;MTFDPFGDYATRGYLRNTQGADELTAKRLEHAAFRSEVGYALDSLKTKPSLSYEDVLQTHAKLFSSVYPWAGEDRTIHAPNRAIGKNGNFDLFSHPGDSRRAVETALNMASDPQTMRSKPGEVMGYLAFGHPFLDGNGRTIMTVHSELCRRAGMHIDWSQTNKEDYLNALTRELERPGKGHLDSYSKPCVRMEVQDLTQAEDQLRGLPGLGPSKQQRLGPVIVAKREVDTTVSKAEIVAACEASDKFRHIDRNLERMAAQVYRDPAQVVADIRSAALSGGDNRSVVGAPWAFLH
;
A
#
# COMPACT_ATOMS: atom_id res chain seq x y z
N MET A 1 -17.57 6.01 8.63
CA MET A 1 -17.91 4.63 9.01
C MET A 1 -16.65 3.95 9.48
N THR A 2 -16.70 3.26 10.62
CA THR A 2 -15.59 2.44 11.13
C THR A 2 -15.41 1.24 10.21
N PHE A 3 -14.16 0.86 9.95
CA PHE A 3 -13.87 -0.33 9.15
C PHE A 3 -14.24 -1.60 9.94
N ASP A 4 -15.28 -2.31 9.48
CA ASP A 4 -15.76 -3.56 10.09
C ASP A 4 -15.95 -4.65 9.00
N PRO A 5 -14.88 -5.40 8.66
CA PRO A 5 -14.94 -6.50 7.71
C PRO A 5 -15.79 -7.67 8.22
N PHE A 6 -15.95 -7.78 9.54
CA PHE A 6 -16.54 -8.92 10.22
C PHE A 6 -18.03 -8.72 10.56
N GLY A 7 -18.50 -7.48 10.59
CA GLY A 7 -19.88 -7.11 10.94
C GLY A 7 -20.20 -7.30 12.43
N ASP A 8 -19.19 -7.46 13.28
CA ASP A 8 -19.33 -7.78 14.69
C ASP A 8 -18.59 -6.80 15.61
N TYR A 9 -18.34 -5.57 15.15
CA TYR A 9 -17.68 -4.54 15.96
C TYR A 9 -18.32 -4.36 17.34
N ALA A 10 -19.65 -4.38 17.43
CA ALA A 10 -20.39 -4.19 18.68
C ALA A 10 -20.08 -5.27 19.75
N THR A 11 -19.68 -6.48 19.34
CA THR A 11 -19.44 -7.61 20.23
C THR A 11 -17.98 -8.04 20.29
N ARG A 12 -17.18 -7.68 19.30
CA ARG A 12 -15.77 -8.10 19.13
C ARG A 12 -14.79 -6.94 19.01
N GLY A 13 -15.27 -5.70 19.11
CA GLY A 13 -14.44 -4.49 19.01
C GLY A 13 -13.83 -4.30 17.62
N TYR A 14 -12.80 -3.46 17.55
CA TYR A 14 -12.09 -3.19 16.31
C TYR A 14 -11.36 -4.43 15.79
N LEU A 15 -11.73 -4.87 14.58
CA LEU A 15 -11.10 -5.98 13.85
C LEU A 15 -10.92 -7.28 14.65
N ARG A 16 -11.90 -7.63 15.48
CA ARG A 16 -11.87 -8.85 16.33
C ARG A 16 -10.57 -8.98 17.12
N ASN A 17 -10.10 -7.92 17.76
CA ASN A 17 -8.90 -7.99 18.59
C ASN A 17 -9.12 -8.88 19.83
N THR A 18 -8.03 -9.42 20.39
CA THR A 18 -8.04 -10.37 21.51
C THR A 18 -8.73 -9.84 22.77
N GLN A 19 -8.81 -8.52 22.93
CA GLN A 19 -9.40 -7.85 24.09
C GLN A 19 -10.81 -7.31 23.82
N GLY A 20 -11.37 -7.48 22.62
CA GLY A 20 -12.66 -6.89 22.24
C GLY A 20 -12.67 -5.36 22.31
N ALA A 21 -11.50 -4.72 22.25
CA ALA A 21 -11.32 -3.29 22.50
C ALA A 21 -11.71 -2.41 21.31
N ASP A 22 -11.93 -1.13 21.56
CA ASP A 22 -12.15 -0.13 20.49
C ASP A 22 -10.89 0.10 19.63
N GLU A 23 -11.04 0.84 18.53
CA GLU A 23 -9.94 1.09 17.58
C GLU A 23 -8.74 1.75 18.25
N LEU A 24 -8.96 2.78 19.07
CA LEU A 24 -7.87 3.51 19.74
C LEU A 24 -7.06 2.59 20.66
N THR A 25 -7.74 1.76 21.44
CA THR A 25 -7.12 0.83 22.37
C THR A 25 -6.42 -0.30 21.62
N ALA A 26 -7.05 -0.86 20.59
CA ALA A 26 -6.43 -1.87 19.73
C ALA A 26 -5.15 -1.32 19.08
N LYS A 27 -5.14 -0.07 18.61
CA LYS A 27 -3.95 0.58 18.05
C LYS A 27 -2.82 0.78 19.05
N ARG A 28 -3.14 1.04 20.33
CA ARG A 28 -2.14 1.10 21.41
C ARG A 28 -1.55 -0.28 21.69
N LEU A 29 -2.39 -1.32 21.77
CA LEU A 29 -1.95 -2.70 21.95
C LEU A 29 -1.05 -3.16 20.79
N GLU A 30 -1.46 -2.88 19.57
CA GLU A 30 -0.71 -3.17 18.34
C GLU A 30 0.65 -2.47 18.32
N HIS A 31 0.73 -1.22 18.80
CA HIS A 31 2.00 -0.50 18.92
C HIS A 31 2.91 -1.11 19.99
N ALA A 32 2.35 -1.48 21.14
CA ALA A 32 3.10 -2.15 22.21
C ALA A 32 3.62 -3.52 21.75
N ALA A 33 2.78 -4.34 21.13
CA ALA A 33 3.14 -5.64 20.59
C ALA A 33 4.29 -5.52 19.58
N PHE A 34 4.21 -4.60 18.62
CA PHE A 34 5.29 -4.38 17.68
C PHE A 34 6.63 -4.07 18.36
N ARG A 35 6.65 -3.17 19.35
CA ARG A 35 7.89 -2.79 20.04
C ARG A 35 8.52 -3.96 20.81
N SER A 36 7.69 -4.86 21.33
CA SER A 36 8.13 -6.06 22.04
C SER A 36 8.63 -7.15 21.09
N GLU A 37 7.97 -7.34 19.94
CA GLU A 37 8.17 -8.52 19.07
C GLU A 37 9.09 -8.26 17.86
N VAL A 38 9.42 -7.00 17.55
CA VAL A 38 10.17 -6.68 16.32
C VAL A 38 11.58 -7.28 16.29
N GLY A 39 12.26 -7.39 17.43
CA GLY A 39 13.56 -8.09 17.52
C GLY A 39 13.44 -9.56 17.12
N TYR A 40 12.44 -10.27 17.66
CA TYR A 40 12.18 -11.67 17.32
C TYR A 40 11.76 -11.86 15.84
N ALA A 41 11.02 -10.91 15.28
CA ALA A 41 10.67 -10.90 13.87
C ALA A 41 11.91 -10.74 12.97
N LEU A 42 12.81 -9.80 13.30
CA LEU A 42 14.09 -9.61 12.59
C LEU A 42 14.99 -10.85 12.69
N ASP A 43 15.13 -11.43 13.88
CA ASP A 43 15.88 -12.67 14.09
C ASP A 43 15.36 -13.80 13.20
N SER A 44 14.04 -13.99 13.18
CA SER A 44 13.43 -15.00 12.33
C SER A 44 13.72 -14.76 10.85
N LEU A 45 13.63 -13.51 10.38
CA LEU A 45 13.91 -13.17 8.99
C LEU A 45 15.40 -13.38 8.65
N LYS A 46 16.33 -12.99 9.53
CA LYS A 46 17.77 -13.15 9.33
C LYS A 46 18.19 -14.60 9.08
N THR A 47 17.51 -15.57 9.70
CA THR A 47 17.84 -17.00 9.53
C THR A 47 17.49 -17.56 8.14
N LYS A 48 16.69 -16.83 7.35
CA LYS A 48 16.21 -17.31 6.04
C LYS A 48 17.26 -17.06 4.95
N PRO A 49 17.53 -18.01 4.04
CA PRO A 49 18.45 -17.77 2.92
C PRO A 49 17.87 -16.74 1.93
N SER A 50 16.57 -16.80 1.67
CA SER A 50 15.80 -15.84 0.88
C SER A 50 14.45 -15.59 1.56
N LEU A 51 13.79 -14.49 1.22
CA LEU A 51 12.47 -14.16 1.76
C LEU A 51 11.38 -14.46 0.73
N SER A 52 10.31 -15.07 1.20
CA SER A 52 9.10 -15.41 0.44
C SER A 52 7.88 -14.64 0.95
N TYR A 53 6.75 -14.76 0.25
CA TYR A 53 5.48 -14.20 0.72
C TYR A 53 5.09 -14.75 2.09
N GLU A 54 5.32 -16.05 2.31
CA GLU A 54 5.05 -16.74 3.56
C GLU A 54 5.88 -16.14 4.72
N ASP A 55 7.10 -15.68 4.47
CA ASP A 55 7.90 -15.01 5.50
C ASP A 55 7.33 -13.63 5.87
N VAL A 56 6.66 -12.94 4.93
CA VAL A 56 5.93 -11.68 5.22
C VAL A 56 4.70 -11.96 6.09
N LEU A 57 3.94 -13.01 5.78
CA LEU A 57 2.81 -13.47 6.61
C LEU A 57 3.28 -13.85 8.02
N GLN A 58 4.34 -14.64 8.13
CA GLN A 58 4.91 -15.06 9.41
C GLN A 58 5.48 -13.87 10.21
N THR A 59 6.03 -12.86 9.53
CA THR A 59 6.45 -11.61 10.19
C THR A 59 5.25 -10.92 10.83
N HIS A 60 4.13 -10.80 10.11
CA HIS A 60 2.91 -10.23 10.68
C HIS A 60 2.37 -11.05 11.85
N ALA A 61 2.38 -12.38 11.76
CA ALA A 61 1.99 -13.25 12.87
C ALA A 61 2.85 -12.97 14.12
N LYS A 62 4.17 -12.98 13.98
CA LYS A 62 5.11 -12.71 15.09
C LYS A 62 4.85 -11.35 15.74
N LEU A 63 4.59 -10.33 14.93
CA LEU A 63 4.38 -8.98 15.44
C LEU A 63 3.04 -8.81 16.18
N PHE A 64 1.99 -9.54 15.80
CA PHE A 64 0.60 -9.17 16.17
C PHE A 64 -0.29 -10.30 16.69
N SER A 65 0.18 -11.54 16.85
CA SER A 65 -0.65 -12.65 17.38
C SER A 65 -1.20 -12.41 18.79
N SER A 66 -0.57 -11.55 19.59
CA SER A 66 -1.09 -11.15 20.91
C SER A 66 -2.29 -10.19 20.82
N VAL A 67 -2.50 -9.56 19.66
CA VAL A 67 -3.52 -8.53 19.42
C VAL A 67 -4.62 -9.02 18.48
N TYR A 68 -4.27 -9.71 17.40
CA TYR A 68 -5.21 -10.16 16.38
C TYR A 68 -5.20 -11.67 16.23
N PRO A 69 -6.35 -12.35 16.38
CA PRO A 69 -6.46 -13.79 16.14
C PRO A 69 -6.14 -14.20 14.70
N TRP A 70 -6.30 -13.29 13.74
CA TRP A 70 -6.01 -13.48 12.32
C TRP A 70 -4.58 -13.06 11.94
N ALA A 71 -3.69 -12.80 12.91
CA ALA A 71 -2.35 -12.34 12.60
C ALA A 71 -1.59 -13.33 11.70
N GLY A 72 -1.10 -12.85 10.56
CA GLY A 72 -0.43 -13.67 9.55
C GLY A 72 -1.36 -14.22 8.47
N GLU A 73 -2.65 -13.92 8.54
CA GLU A 73 -3.61 -14.26 7.50
C GLU A 73 -3.73 -13.13 6.48
N ASP A 74 -3.72 -13.52 5.20
CA ASP A 74 -4.02 -12.59 4.11
C ASP A 74 -5.47 -12.10 4.22
N ARG A 75 -5.69 -10.81 3.97
CA ARG A 75 -7.01 -10.17 4.02
C ARG A 75 -8.03 -10.83 3.11
N THR A 76 -7.61 -11.53 2.06
CA THR A 76 -8.50 -12.32 1.19
C THR A 76 -9.27 -13.40 1.93
N ILE A 77 -8.78 -13.88 3.08
CA ILE A 77 -9.48 -14.88 3.90
C ILE A 77 -10.75 -14.28 4.52
N HIS A 78 -10.70 -13.01 4.97
CA HIS A 78 -11.79 -12.36 5.69
C HIS A 78 -12.56 -11.32 4.88
N ALA A 79 -11.92 -10.78 3.85
CA ALA A 79 -12.40 -9.65 3.06
C ALA A 79 -12.03 -9.81 1.55
N PRO A 80 -12.36 -10.96 0.90
CA PRO A 80 -11.91 -11.28 -0.47
C PRO A 80 -12.37 -10.29 -1.54
N ASN A 81 -13.54 -9.67 -1.34
CA ASN A 81 -14.19 -8.79 -2.34
C ASN A 81 -14.24 -7.32 -1.89
N ARG A 82 -13.38 -6.93 -0.95
CA ARG A 82 -13.40 -5.62 -0.29
C ARG A 82 -12.12 -4.84 -0.61
N ALA A 83 -12.28 -3.72 -1.31
CA ALA A 83 -11.16 -2.84 -1.63
C ALA A 83 -10.73 -2.06 -0.38
N ILE A 84 -9.43 -2.00 -0.10
CA ILE A 84 -8.87 -1.15 0.95
C ILE A 84 -8.43 0.15 0.31
N GLY A 85 -8.84 1.29 0.86
CA GLY A 85 -8.40 2.59 0.39
C GLY A 85 -7.91 3.47 1.52
N LYS A 86 -7.07 4.45 1.20
CA LYS A 86 -6.60 5.47 2.14
C LYS A 86 -7.28 6.79 1.80
N ASN A 87 -7.90 7.44 2.79
CA ASN A 87 -8.63 8.72 2.61
C ASN A 87 -9.66 8.67 1.45
N GLY A 88 -10.31 7.52 1.23
CA GLY A 88 -11.27 7.34 0.14
C GLY A 88 -10.66 7.11 -1.25
N ASN A 89 -9.33 7.02 -1.38
CA ASN A 89 -8.68 6.51 -2.59
C ASN A 89 -8.51 4.99 -2.48
N PHE A 90 -9.33 4.24 -3.21
CA PHE A 90 -9.38 2.77 -3.21
C PHE A 90 -8.49 2.12 -4.27
N ASP A 91 -7.94 2.92 -5.19
CA ASP A 91 -7.02 2.46 -6.24
C ASP A 91 -5.55 2.52 -5.78
N LEU A 92 -5.31 3.01 -4.55
CA LEU A 92 -3.97 3.18 -4.00
C LEU A 92 -3.27 1.86 -3.65
N PHE A 93 -4.04 0.81 -3.39
CA PHE A 93 -3.53 -0.52 -3.04
C PHE A 93 -3.99 -1.55 -4.06
N SER A 94 -3.29 -2.67 -4.10
CA SER A 94 -3.60 -3.77 -4.99
C SER A 94 -5.02 -4.32 -4.75
N HIS A 95 -5.57 -4.94 -5.79
CA HIS A 95 -6.73 -5.80 -5.61
C HIS A 95 -6.37 -6.95 -4.64
N PRO A 96 -7.28 -7.43 -3.77
CA PRO A 96 -6.97 -8.51 -2.83
C PRO A 96 -6.31 -9.73 -3.48
N GLY A 97 -6.75 -10.13 -4.68
CA GLY A 97 -6.15 -11.25 -5.43
C GLY A 97 -4.75 -11.00 -6.01
N ASP A 98 -4.24 -9.76 -5.94
CA ASP A 98 -2.94 -9.34 -6.49
C ASP A 98 -1.90 -9.02 -5.39
N SER A 99 -2.29 -9.05 -4.10
CA SER A 99 -1.44 -8.70 -2.96
C SER A 99 -0.13 -9.50 -2.96
N ARG A 100 -0.25 -10.83 -3.10
CA ARG A 100 0.87 -11.77 -3.17
C ARG A 100 1.83 -11.41 -4.30
N ARG A 101 1.32 -11.23 -5.51
CA ARG A 101 2.13 -10.93 -6.69
C ARG A 101 2.91 -9.62 -6.53
N ALA A 102 2.29 -8.58 -5.96
CA ALA A 102 2.96 -7.32 -5.68
C ALA A 102 4.10 -7.48 -4.66
N VAL A 103 3.85 -8.21 -3.56
CA VAL A 103 4.88 -8.48 -2.55
C VAL A 103 6.01 -9.34 -3.12
N GLU A 104 5.70 -10.41 -3.85
CA GLU A 104 6.70 -11.26 -4.51
C GLU A 104 7.55 -10.47 -5.52
N THR A 105 6.96 -9.50 -6.23
CA THR A 105 7.70 -8.58 -7.10
C THR A 105 8.75 -7.78 -6.30
N ALA A 106 8.36 -7.22 -5.14
CA ALA A 106 9.29 -6.50 -4.27
C ALA A 106 10.42 -7.39 -3.76
N LEU A 107 10.09 -8.62 -3.31
CA LEU A 107 11.07 -9.58 -2.80
C LEU A 107 12.05 -10.02 -3.89
N ASN A 108 11.56 -10.24 -5.11
CA ASN A 108 12.40 -10.58 -6.26
C ASN A 108 13.34 -9.42 -6.64
N MET A 109 12.85 -8.17 -6.66
CA MET A 109 13.69 -6.99 -6.88
C MET A 109 14.78 -6.87 -5.82
N ALA A 110 14.43 -7.09 -4.56
CA ALA A 110 15.35 -6.97 -3.45
C ALA A 110 16.35 -8.13 -3.34
N SER A 111 16.11 -9.25 -4.05
CA SER A 111 17.02 -10.39 -4.09
C SER A 111 18.35 -10.07 -4.78
N ASP A 112 18.36 -9.07 -5.65
CA ASP A 112 19.58 -8.47 -6.19
C ASP A 112 20.03 -7.28 -5.32
N PRO A 113 21.19 -7.37 -4.63
CA PRO A 113 21.71 -6.27 -3.81
C PRO A 113 21.92 -4.96 -4.59
N GLN A 114 22.23 -5.01 -5.89
CA GLN A 114 22.43 -3.80 -6.69
C GLN A 114 21.09 -3.09 -6.94
N THR A 115 20.05 -3.85 -7.28
CA THR A 115 18.68 -3.34 -7.39
C THR A 115 18.21 -2.78 -6.05
N MET A 116 18.38 -3.52 -4.94
CA MET A 116 17.97 -3.04 -3.62
C MET A 116 18.66 -1.72 -3.22
N ARG A 117 19.95 -1.55 -3.53
CA ARG A 117 20.70 -0.32 -3.26
C ARG A 117 20.28 0.86 -4.12
N SER A 118 19.94 0.61 -5.37
CA SER A 118 19.59 1.68 -6.31
C SER A 118 18.12 2.10 -6.21
N LYS A 119 17.24 1.18 -5.79
CA LYS A 119 15.78 1.35 -5.79
C LYS A 119 15.10 0.91 -4.47
N PRO A 120 15.63 1.27 -3.27
CA PRO A 120 15.03 0.82 -2.01
C PRO A 120 13.60 1.36 -1.80
N GLY A 121 13.30 2.55 -2.32
CA GLY A 121 11.97 3.15 -2.31
C GLY A 121 10.99 2.44 -3.24
N GLU A 122 11.41 2.05 -4.45
CA GLU A 122 10.55 1.26 -5.36
C GLU A 122 10.17 -0.09 -4.73
N VAL A 123 11.13 -0.78 -4.09
CA VAL A 123 10.88 -2.02 -3.33
C VAL A 123 9.85 -1.79 -2.22
N MET A 124 10.01 -0.73 -1.42
CA MET A 124 9.04 -0.36 -0.39
C MET A 124 7.66 -0.04 -1.00
N GLY A 125 7.63 0.60 -2.16
CA GLY A 125 6.42 0.90 -2.92
C GLY A 125 5.63 -0.36 -3.27
N TYR A 126 6.28 -1.38 -3.83
CA TYR A 126 5.63 -2.66 -4.14
C TYR A 126 5.14 -3.41 -2.88
N LEU A 127 5.91 -3.40 -1.79
CA LEU A 127 5.46 -3.96 -0.50
C LEU A 127 4.21 -3.23 0.02
N ALA A 128 4.20 -1.90 -0.02
CA ALA A 128 3.09 -1.08 0.43
C ALA A 128 1.85 -1.22 -0.48
N PHE A 129 2.06 -1.37 -1.78
CA PHE A 129 0.99 -1.60 -2.76
C PHE A 129 0.30 -2.94 -2.53
N GLY A 130 1.05 -3.99 -2.19
CA GLY A 130 0.50 -5.32 -1.90
C GLY A 130 -0.54 -5.31 -0.78
N HIS A 131 -0.29 -4.55 0.30
CA HIS A 131 -1.22 -4.34 1.42
C HIS A 131 -1.99 -5.61 1.86
N PRO A 132 -1.30 -6.71 2.21
CA PRO A 132 -1.92 -8.02 2.31
C PRO A 132 -2.75 -8.23 3.59
N PHE A 133 -2.68 -7.36 4.60
CA PHE A 133 -3.34 -7.57 5.89
C PHE A 133 -4.52 -6.61 6.11
N LEU A 134 -5.43 -6.93 7.03
CA LEU A 134 -6.52 -6.02 7.44
C LEU A 134 -5.98 -4.79 8.20
N ASP A 135 -4.89 -4.98 8.94
CA ASP A 135 -4.17 -3.92 9.63
C ASP A 135 -2.70 -4.34 9.84
N GLY A 136 -1.86 -3.52 10.46
CA GLY A 136 -0.47 -3.87 10.76
C GLY A 136 0.50 -3.76 9.59
N ASN A 137 0.00 -3.60 8.35
CA ASN A 137 0.78 -3.55 7.10
C ASN A 137 2.05 -2.70 7.20
N GLY A 138 1.92 -1.43 7.62
CA GLY A 138 3.05 -0.50 7.66
C GLY A 138 4.24 -1.00 8.51
N ARG A 139 3.98 -1.58 9.68
CA ARG A 139 5.04 -2.10 10.54
C ARG A 139 5.64 -3.38 9.98
N THR A 140 4.81 -4.29 9.48
CA THR A 140 5.29 -5.52 8.86
C THR A 140 6.21 -5.23 7.68
N ILE A 141 5.77 -4.37 6.74
CA ILE A 141 6.59 -4.06 5.56
C ILE A 141 7.87 -3.30 5.92
N MET A 142 7.86 -2.46 6.96
CA MET A 142 9.08 -1.80 7.43
C MET A 142 10.06 -2.79 8.05
N THR A 143 9.59 -3.76 8.84
CA THR A 143 10.44 -4.84 9.37
C THR A 143 11.06 -5.68 8.25
N VAL A 144 10.26 -6.10 7.27
CA VAL A 144 10.74 -6.87 6.11
C VAL A 144 11.73 -6.04 5.27
N HIS A 145 11.40 -4.78 4.99
CA HIS A 145 12.25 -3.89 4.20
C HIS A 145 13.59 -3.58 4.87
N SER A 146 13.61 -3.39 6.20
CA SER A 146 14.86 -3.23 6.96
C SER A 146 15.76 -4.45 6.81
N GLU A 147 15.22 -5.66 6.87
CA GLU A 147 16.02 -6.87 6.63
C GLU A 147 16.53 -6.97 5.18
N LEU A 148 15.70 -6.60 4.19
CA LEU A 148 16.12 -6.55 2.79
C LEU A 148 17.27 -5.55 2.58
N CYS A 149 17.18 -4.37 3.20
CA CYS A 149 18.27 -3.37 3.20
C CYS A 149 19.54 -3.96 3.82
N ARG A 150 19.42 -4.60 4.99
CA ARG A 150 20.55 -5.20 5.71
C ARG A 150 21.26 -6.26 4.86
N ARG A 151 20.51 -7.11 4.15
CA ARG A 151 21.05 -8.11 3.19
C ARG A 151 21.79 -7.46 2.04
N ALA A 152 21.34 -6.29 1.59
CA ALA A 152 22.02 -5.49 0.58
C ALA A 152 23.21 -4.69 1.12
N GLY A 153 23.54 -4.76 2.42
CA GLY A 153 24.64 -4.03 3.02
C GLY A 153 24.37 -2.53 3.19
N MET A 154 23.12 -2.16 3.39
CA MET A 154 22.68 -0.78 3.58
C MET A 154 21.60 -0.68 4.64
N HIS A 155 21.25 0.54 5.02
CA HIS A 155 20.04 0.84 5.77
C HIS A 155 19.49 2.22 5.42
N ILE A 156 18.24 2.48 5.81
CA ILE A 156 17.65 3.82 5.79
C ILE A 156 17.69 4.36 7.21
N ASP A 157 18.37 5.48 7.41
CA ASP A 157 18.39 6.21 8.68
C ASP A 157 17.07 6.94 8.89
N TRP A 158 16.11 6.25 9.48
CA TRP A 158 14.76 6.77 9.73
C TRP A 158 14.73 7.97 10.69
N SER A 159 15.78 8.18 11.49
CA SER A 159 15.86 9.35 12.37
C SER A 159 15.95 10.67 11.60
N GLN A 160 16.36 10.62 10.33
CA GLN A 160 16.47 11.77 9.43
C GLN A 160 15.22 11.95 8.54
N THR A 161 14.20 11.10 8.74
CA THR A 161 12.96 11.17 7.98
C THR A 161 11.88 11.95 8.72
N ASN A 162 11.00 12.57 7.96
CA ASN A 162 9.76 13.15 8.45
C ASN A 162 8.58 12.26 8.05
N LYS A 163 7.71 11.93 9.00
CA LYS A 163 6.53 11.07 8.77
C LYS A 163 5.66 11.55 7.60
N GLU A 164 5.31 12.83 7.58
CA GLU A 164 4.39 13.38 6.60
C GLU A 164 5.01 13.37 5.20
N ASP A 165 6.28 13.76 5.10
CA ASP A 165 7.01 13.74 3.83
C ASP A 165 7.20 12.31 3.31
N TYR A 166 7.52 11.36 4.19
CA TYR A 166 7.60 9.93 3.84
C TYR A 166 6.25 9.43 3.31
N LEU A 167 5.15 9.69 4.03
CA LEU A 167 3.82 9.26 3.60
C LEU A 167 3.39 9.93 2.29
N ASN A 168 3.79 11.18 2.05
CA ASN A 168 3.54 11.89 0.80
C ASN A 168 4.35 11.27 -0.35
N ALA A 169 5.65 11.00 -0.13
CA ALA A 169 6.51 10.36 -1.12
C ALA A 169 6.01 8.94 -1.46
N LEU A 170 5.64 8.15 -0.44
CA LEU A 170 5.05 6.83 -0.64
C LEU A 170 3.72 6.90 -1.39
N THR A 171 2.86 7.88 -1.08
CA THR A 171 1.60 8.05 -1.81
C THR A 171 1.86 8.34 -3.30
N ARG A 172 2.83 9.22 -3.61
CA ARG A 172 3.24 9.49 -5.00
C ARG A 172 3.81 8.25 -5.70
N GLU A 173 4.60 7.44 -4.98
CA GLU A 173 5.14 6.18 -5.52
C GLU A 173 4.01 5.19 -5.85
N LEU A 174 2.99 5.08 -4.99
CA LEU A 174 1.82 4.22 -5.25
C LEU A 174 0.96 4.74 -6.41
N GLU A 175 0.80 6.05 -6.54
CA GLU A 175 0.07 6.67 -7.65
C GLU A 175 0.84 6.57 -8.98
N ARG A 176 2.18 6.54 -8.93
CA ARG A 176 3.06 6.50 -10.10
C ARG A 176 4.26 5.57 -9.86
N PRO A 177 4.05 4.24 -9.89
CA PRO A 177 5.10 3.27 -9.59
C PRO A 177 6.31 3.38 -10.52
N GLY A 178 7.51 3.20 -9.97
CA GLY A 178 8.75 3.16 -10.73
C GLY A 178 9.23 4.54 -11.23
N LYS A 179 8.62 5.63 -10.75
CA LYS A 179 9.07 7.00 -11.01
C LYS A 179 10.12 7.49 -10.00
N GLY A 180 10.49 6.65 -9.03
CA GLY A 180 11.54 6.93 -8.06
C GLY A 180 11.17 8.07 -7.10
N HIS A 181 9.88 8.25 -6.81
CA HIS A 181 9.41 9.27 -5.88
C HIS A 181 9.88 8.97 -4.47
N LEU A 182 9.76 7.70 -4.05
CA LEU A 182 10.21 7.27 -2.74
C LEU A 182 11.74 7.09 -2.68
N ASP A 183 12.38 6.70 -3.79
CA ASP A 183 13.85 6.67 -3.90
C ASP A 183 14.45 8.07 -3.75
N SER A 184 13.90 9.06 -4.44
CA SER A 184 14.36 10.45 -4.35
C SER A 184 14.23 11.01 -2.94
N TYR A 185 13.14 10.67 -2.25
CA TYR A 185 12.91 11.07 -0.85
C TYR A 185 13.91 10.42 0.11
N SER A 186 14.12 9.10 -0.01
CA SER A 186 14.93 8.31 0.93
C SER A 186 16.43 8.45 0.71
N LYS A 187 16.88 8.84 -0.49
CA LYS A 187 18.29 8.96 -0.87
C LYS A 187 19.19 9.67 0.15
N PRO A 188 18.81 10.82 0.74
CA PRO A 188 19.65 11.49 1.76
C PRO A 188 19.80 10.68 3.06
N CYS A 189 18.88 9.77 3.33
CA CYS A 189 18.83 8.94 4.53
C CYS A 189 19.49 7.57 4.33
N VAL A 190 19.87 7.19 3.10
CA VAL A 190 20.53 5.91 2.83
C VAL A 190 21.95 5.92 3.38
N ARG A 191 22.34 4.82 4.05
CA ARG A 191 23.69 4.58 4.57
C ARG A 191 24.21 3.25 4.02
N MET A 192 25.45 3.27 3.53
CA MET A 192 26.11 2.12 2.91
C MET A 192 26.93 1.33 3.92
N GLU A 193 26.28 0.91 4.99
CA GLU A 193 26.85 0.09 6.04
C GLU A 193 25.79 -0.83 6.64
N VAL A 194 26.24 -2.01 7.08
CA VAL A 194 25.38 -3.01 7.71
C VAL A 194 25.10 -2.57 9.14
N GLN A 195 23.83 -2.43 9.48
CA GLN A 195 23.41 -2.36 10.88
C GLN A 195 23.42 -3.74 11.51
N ASP A 196 23.85 -3.79 12.77
CA ASP A 196 23.54 -4.96 13.59
C ASP A 196 22.03 -5.02 13.89
N LEU A 197 21.57 -6.17 14.38
CA LEU A 197 20.15 -6.38 14.63
C LEU A 197 19.60 -5.50 15.74
N THR A 198 20.39 -5.21 16.77
CA THR A 198 19.99 -4.36 17.90
C THR A 198 19.76 -2.93 17.42
N GLN A 199 20.65 -2.41 16.56
CA GLN A 199 20.51 -1.11 15.92
C GLN A 199 19.25 -1.05 15.04
N ALA A 200 19.01 -2.09 14.22
CA ALA A 200 17.81 -2.16 13.39
C ALA A 200 16.54 -2.21 14.24
N GLU A 201 16.54 -2.99 15.32
CA GLU A 201 15.45 -3.09 16.29
C GLU A 201 15.15 -1.74 16.94
N ASP A 202 16.17 -1.04 17.43
CA ASP A 202 16.01 0.27 18.08
C ASP A 202 15.50 1.34 17.11
N GLN A 203 15.98 1.35 15.87
CA GLN A 203 15.45 2.24 14.83
C GLN A 203 14.00 1.94 14.50
N LEU A 204 13.64 0.65 14.35
CA LEU A 204 12.25 0.24 14.10
C LEU A 204 11.33 0.63 15.27
N ARG A 205 11.76 0.43 16.52
CA ARG A 205 11.03 0.88 17.72
C ARG A 205 10.84 2.39 17.75
N GLY A 206 11.82 3.14 17.25
CA GLY A 206 11.84 4.59 17.18
C GLY A 206 11.15 5.19 15.96
N LEU A 207 10.55 4.39 15.07
CA LEU A 207 10.02 4.85 13.79
C LEU A 207 9.06 6.05 13.94
N PRO A 208 9.39 7.22 13.36
CA PRO A 208 8.53 8.39 13.40
C PRO A 208 7.19 8.08 12.75
N GLY A 209 6.12 8.02 13.56
CA GLY A 209 4.77 7.95 13.03
C GLY A 209 4.11 6.57 12.89
N LEU A 210 4.71 5.50 13.41
CA LEU A 210 4.03 4.20 13.56
C LEU A 210 3.47 3.97 14.98
N GLY A 211 3.43 5.03 15.80
CA GLY A 211 2.64 5.11 17.03
C GLY A 211 1.20 5.58 16.80
N PRO A 212 0.28 5.30 17.74
CA PRO A 212 -1.10 5.75 17.66
C PRO A 212 -1.14 7.27 17.46
N SER A 213 -1.79 7.74 16.40
CA SER A 213 -1.89 9.18 16.17
C SER A 213 -2.83 9.82 17.20
N LYS A 214 -2.44 10.99 17.73
CA LYS A 214 -3.29 11.81 18.62
C LYS A 214 -4.57 12.31 17.93
N GLN A 215 -4.63 12.24 16.60
CA GLN A 215 -5.82 12.53 15.81
C GLN A 215 -6.50 11.22 15.39
N GLN A 216 -7.83 11.20 15.52
CA GLN A 216 -8.72 10.21 14.92
C GLN A 216 -8.55 10.29 13.40
N ARG A 217 -7.60 9.53 12.85
CA ARG A 217 -7.54 9.33 11.41
C ARG A 217 -8.73 8.47 11.05
N LEU A 218 -9.50 8.88 10.06
CA LEU A 218 -10.39 7.97 9.37
C LEU A 218 -9.49 6.82 8.88
N GLY A 219 -9.68 5.63 9.46
CA GLY A 219 -8.97 4.42 9.04
C GLY A 219 -9.18 4.17 7.55
N PRO A 220 -8.47 3.19 6.97
CA PRO A 220 -8.70 2.84 5.58
C PRO A 220 -10.18 2.59 5.34
N VAL A 221 -10.76 3.32 4.38
CA VAL A 221 -12.16 3.12 4.02
C VAL A 221 -12.17 1.86 3.15
N ILE A 222 -13.12 0.97 3.42
CA ILE A 222 -13.40 -0.16 2.55
C ILE A 222 -14.79 0.00 1.95
N VAL A 223 -14.88 -0.09 0.63
CA VAL A 223 -16.15 -0.13 -0.09
C VAL A 223 -16.28 -1.51 -0.73
N ALA A 224 -17.49 -2.08 -0.68
CA ALA A 224 -17.80 -3.30 -1.41
C ALA A 224 -17.49 -3.07 -2.90
N LYS A 225 -17.06 -4.12 -3.61
CA LYS A 225 -16.94 -4.08 -5.08
C LYS A 225 -18.17 -3.36 -5.65
N ARG A 226 -17.98 -2.34 -6.49
CA ARG A 226 -19.07 -1.79 -7.30
C ARG A 226 -19.67 -2.98 -8.06
N GLU A 227 -20.85 -3.43 -7.66
CA GLU A 227 -21.65 -4.28 -8.53
C GLU A 227 -21.91 -3.44 -9.78
N VAL A 228 -21.52 -3.97 -10.94
CA VAL A 228 -21.95 -3.37 -12.19
C VAL A 228 -23.45 -3.57 -12.19
N ASP A 229 -24.20 -2.49 -11.97
CA ASP A 229 -25.64 -2.53 -12.11
C ASP A 229 -25.96 -2.75 -13.58
N THR A 230 -26.19 -4.02 -13.94
CA THR A 230 -26.53 -4.43 -15.32
C THR A 230 -27.87 -3.87 -15.80
N THR A 231 -28.63 -3.21 -14.92
CA THR A 231 -29.89 -2.54 -15.28
C THR A 231 -29.69 -1.09 -15.73
N VAL A 232 -28.55 -0.47 -15.40
CA VAL A 232 -28.24 0.91 -15.82
C VAL A 232 -27.57 0.87 -17.20
N SER A 233 -28.26 1.44 -18.17
CA SER A 233 -27.75 1.56 -19.54
C SER A 233 -26.57 2.54 -19.62
N LYS A 234 -25.72 2.34 -20.64
CA LYS A 234 -24.65 3.29 -20.97
C LYS A 234 -25.16 4.72 -21.14
N ALA A 235 -26.37 4.89 -21.68
CA ALA A 235 -27.00 6.19 -21.86
C ALA A 235 -27.32 6.87 -20.51
N GLU A 236 -27.80 6.13 -19.52
CA GLU A 236 -28.09 6.65 -18.18
C GLU A 236 -26.81 7.01 -17.42
N ILE A 237 -25.74 6.23 -17.57
CA ILE A 237 -24.43 6.55 -17.00
C ILE A 237 -23.89 7.85 -17.60
N VAL A 238 -23.96 8.00 -18.93
CA VAL A 238 -23.52 9.23 -19.62
C VAL A 238 -24.34 10.44 -19.14
N ALA A 239 -25.66 10.32 -19.09
CA ALA A 239 -26.53 11.39 -18.60
C ALA A 239 -26.23 11.76 -17.14
N ALA A 240 -25.98 10.79 -16.26
CA ALA A 240 -25.61 11.03 -14.87
C ALA A 240 -24.22 11.69 -14.74
N CYS A 241 -23.26 11.27 -15.56
CA CYS A 241 -21.94 11.90 -15.65
C CYS A 241 -22.06 13.36 -16.08
N GLU A 242 -22.81 13.65 -17.13
CA GLU A 242 -23.04 15.02 -17.61
C GLU A 242 -23.76 15.91 -16.58
N ALA A 243 -24.69 15.35 -15.81
CA ALA A 243 -25.35 16.07 -14.72
C ALA A 243 -24.40 16.40 -13.56
N SER A 244 -23.36 15.58 -13.32
CA SER A 244 -22.44 15.74 -12.18
C SER A 244 -21.44 16.90 -12.37
N ASP A 245 -21.45 17.85 -11.43
CA ASP A 245 -20.52 18.99 -11.42
C ASP A 245 -19.04 18.55 -11.40
N LYS A 246 -18.75 17.46 -10.68
CA LYS A 246 -17.39 16.90 -10.57
C LYS A 246 -16.89 16.35 -11.89
N PHE A 247 -17.74 15.62 -12.61
CA PHE A 247 -17.40 15.08 -13.92
C PHE A 247 -17.21 16.20 -14.94
N ARG A 248 -18.13 17.18 -14.98
CA ARG A 248 -17.99 18.38 -15.82
C ARG A 248 -16.70 19.16 -15.52
N HIS A 249 -16.27 19.22 -14.26
CA HIS A 249 -15.01 19.85 -13.89
C HIS A 249 -13.79 19.07 -14.41
N ILE A 250 -13.77 17.74 -14.24
CA ILE A 250 -12.68 16.88 -14.73
C ILE A 250 -12.60 16.92 -16.25
N ASP A 251 -13.74 16.87 -16.93
CA ASP A 251 -13.82 16.87 -18.39
C ASP A 251 -13.31 18.19 -19.00
N ARG A 252 -13.66 19.34 -18.42
CA ARG A 252 -13.05 20.64 -18.79
C ARG A 252 -11.55 20.70 -18.55
N ASN A 253 -11.07 20.05 -17.49
CA ASN A 253 -9.64 19.99 -17.22
C ASN A 253 -8.91 19.13 -18.25
N LEU A 254 -9.51 18.03 -18.71
CA LEU A 254 -8.98 17.19 -19.78
C LEU A 254 -8.81 17.99 -21.08
N GLU A 255 -9.83 18.74 -21.49
CA GLU A 255 -9.75 19.63 -22.66
C GLU A 255 -8.62 20.65 -22.52
N ARG A 256 -8.53 21.30 -21.35
CA ARG A 256 -7.47 22.27 -21.07
C ARG A 256 -6.08 21.65 -21.12
N MET A 257 -5.89 20.47 -20.54
CA MET A 257 -4.61 19.76 -20.55
C MET A 257 -4.24 19.30 -21.97
N ALA A 258 -5.21 18.78 -22.73
CA ALA A 258 -4.98 18.38 -24.11
C ALA A 258 -4.59 19.58 -24.99
N ALA A 259 -5.25 20.74 -24.81
CA ALA A 259 -4.93 21.96 -25.54
C ALA A 259 -3.54 22.54 -25.20
N GLN A 260 -2.97 22.20 -24.04
CA GLN A 260 -1.59 22.60 -23.69
C GLN A 260 -0.51 21.77 -24.39
N VAL A 261 -0.87 20.56 -24.85
CA VAL A 261 0.08 19.58 -25.39
C VAL A 261 -0.09 19.39 -26.90
N TYR A 262 -1.34 19.43 -27.39
CA TYR A 262 -1.69 19.13 -28.77
C TYR A 262 -2.20 20.37 -29.50
N ARG A 263 -1.75 20.54 -30.75
CA ARG A 263 -2.20 21.64 -31.62
C ARG A 263 -3.67 21.50 -32.02
N ASP A 264 -4.16 20.28 -32.14
CA ASP A 264 -5.58 19.94 -32.33
C ASP A 264 -5.98 18.83 -31.34
N PRO A 265 -6.54 19.20 -30.18
CA PRO A 265 -6.84 18.24 -29.11
C PRO A 265 -8.12 17.44 -29.35
N ALA A 266 -8.94 17.79 -30.36
CA ALA A 266 -10.31 17.29 -30.49
C ALA A 266 -10.37 15.76 -30.60
N GLN A 267 -9.52 15.17 -31.45
CA GLN A 267 -9.48 13.73 -31.65
C GLN A 267 -9.00 12.99 -30.39
N VAL A 268 -7.94 13.48 -29.75
CA VAL A 268 -7.37 12.86 -28.55
C VAL A 268 -8.36 12.89 -27.38
N VAL A 269 -9.08 14.01 -27.20
CA VAL A 269 -10.12 14.13 -26.18
C VAL A 269 -11.29 13.19 -26.48
N ALA A 270 -11.72 13.08 -27.75
CA ALA A 270 -12.78 12.16 -28.15
C ALA A 270 -12.42 10.69 -27.89
N ASP A 271 -11.18 10.29 -28.17
CA ASP A 271 -10.70 8.92 -27.95
C ASP A 271 -10.63 8.59 -26.44
N ILE A 272 -10.16 9.52 -25.61
CA ILE A 272 -10.12 9.35 -24.15
C ILE A 272 -11.53 9.22 -23.57
N ARG A 273 -12.47 10.06 -24.02
CA ARG A 273 -13.89 9.98 -23.61
C ARG A 273 -14.52 8.66 -24.03
N SER A 274 -14.25 8.22 -25.26
CA SER A 274 -14.75 6.95 -25.79
C SER A 274 -14.22 5.76 -24.99
N ALA A 275 -12.92 5.73 -24.68
CA ALA A 275 -12.31 4.68 -23.87
C ALA A 275 -12.85 4.65 -22.43
N ALA A 276 -13.09 5.82 -21.83
CA ALA A 276 -13.65 5.91 -20.48
C ALA A 276 -15.10 5.38 -20.38
N LEU A 277 -15.87 5.46 -21.47
CA LEU A 277 -17.30 5.13 -21.50
C LEU A 277 -17.62 3.80 -22.20
N SER A 278 -16.70 3.23 -22.98
CA SER A 278 -16.98 2.01 -23.75
C SER A 278 -16.79 0.72 -22.95
N GLY A 279 -16.11 0.75 -21.80
CA GLY A 279 -15.97 -0.40 -20.90
C GLY A 279 -15.64 -1.70 -21.65
N GLY A 280 -14.82 -1.61 -22.70
CA GLY A 280 -14.67 -2.67 -23.69
C GLY A 280 -14.25 -3.99 -23.05
N ASP A 281 -14.99 -5.04 -23.39
CA ASP A 281 -14.83 -6.45 -23.00
C ASP A 281 -13.55 -7.11 -23.57
N ASN A 282 -12.50 -6.31 -23.74
CA ASN A 282 -11.21 -6.73 -24.25
C ASN A 282 -10.16 -6.56 -23.15
N ARG A 283 -9.90 -7.65 -22.43
CA ARG A 283 -8.73 -7.82 -21.54
C ARG A 283 -7.40 -7.82 -22.34
N SER A 284 -7.19 -6.83 -23.20
CA SER A 284 -5.94 -6.67 -23.97
C SER A 284 -5.46 -5.22 -24.09
N VAL A 285 -5.96 -4.29 -23.27
CA VAL A 285 -5.31 -2.97 -23.09
C VAL A 285 -5.16 -2.63 -21.61
N VAL A 286 -4.41 -3.46 -20.87
CA VAL A 286 -3.28 -3.06 -20.00
C VAL A 286 -2.34 -4.27 -19.90
N GLY A 287 -1.86 -4.72 -21.06
CA GLY A 287 -0.62 -5.47 -21.16
C GLY A 287 0.40 -4.54 -21.79
N ALA A 288 1.37 -4.06 -20.99
CA ALA A 288 2.49 -3.19 -21.39
C ALA A 288 2.10 -1.75 -21.84
N PRO A 289 2.83 -0.74 -21.32
CA PRO A 289 4.13 -0.42 -21.90
C PRO A 289 5.26 -0.80 -20.93
N TRP A 290 5.64 -2.07 -20.99
CA TRP A 290 6.92 -2.60 -20.48
C TRP A 290 7.91 -2.87 -21.64
N ALA A 291 7.68 -2.26 -22.80
CA ALA A 291 8.62 -2.24 -23.92
C ALA A 291 8.71 -0.80 -24.45
N PHE A 292 9.92 -0.41 -24.84
CA PHE A 292 10.40 0.94 -25.14
C PHE A 292 10.79 1.76 -23.91
N LEU A 293 12.03 1.55 -23.49
CA LEU A 293 13.05 2.60 -23.36
C LEU A 293 14.42 1.89 -23.36
N HIS A 294 15.10 1.98 -24.50
CA HIS A 294 16.56 1.89 -24.58
C HIS A 294 17.19 3.16 -24.02
#